data_AF-A0AA42N4K1-F1
#
_entry.id   AF-A0AA42N4K1-F1
#
_cell.length_a   1.000
_cell.length_b   1.000
_cell.length_c   1.000
_cell.angle_alpha   90.00
_cell.angle_beta   90.00
_cell.angle_gamma   90.00
#
_symmetry.space_group_name_H-M   'P 1'
#
loop_
_entity.id
_entity.type
_entity.pdbx_description
1 polymer ?
#
loop_
_entity_poly.entity_id
_entity_poly.type
_entity_poly.pdbx_seq_one_letter_code
_entity_poly.pdbx_strand_id
1 'polypeptide(L)'
;MSTGSARRQPFATKSYFQRLRSILEEWNTDIFGYFLNPNISDQDKSIDADTLRDNYYNIISSSYTEGQYPEQINPNLDNLIFAYEKKRELSIISYGSN
;
A
#
# COMPACT_ATOMS: atom_id res chain seq x y z
N MET A 1 22.57 19.68 -23.58
CA MET A 1 21.25 19.15 -23.16
C MET A 1 21.47 18.24 -21.98
N SER A 2 21.05 18.66 -20.78
CA SER A 2 21.08 17.78 -19.60
C SER A 2 20.00 16.73 -19.78
N THR A 3 20.39 15.46 -19.99
CA THR A 3 19.51 14.29 -19.91
C THR A 3 19.19 13.98 -18.45
N GLY A 4 18.69 15.00 -17.74
CA GLY A 4 18.36 14.91 -16.33
C GLY A 4 17.30 13.83 -16.12
N SER A 5 17.71 12.75 -15.47
CA SER A 5 16.82 11.70 -14.98
C SER A 5 15.57 12.33 -14.38
N ALA A 6 14.37 11.94 -14.84
CA ALA A 6 13.07 12.42 -14.35
C ALA A 6 12.79 12.09 -12.86
N ARG A 7 13.80 11.61 -12.12
CA ARG A 7 13.73 11.25 -10.71
C ARG A 7 13.82 12.50 -9.85
N ARG A 8 12.88 12.64 -8.92
CA ARG A 8 12.81 13.79 -8.01
C ARG A 8 13.74 13.67 -6.81
N GLN A 9 14.20 12.46 -6.49
CA GLN A 9 15.17 12.20 -5.42
C GLN A 9 16.36 11.38 -5.93
N PRO A 10 17.57 11.96 -6.01
CA PRO A 10 18.71 11.30 -6.67
C PRO A 10 19.32 10.14 -5.87
N PHE A 11 19.13 10.09 -4.55
CA PHE A 11 19.58 8.98 -3.71
C PHE A 11 18.64 7.76 -3.79
N ALA A 12 17.37 7.98 -4.10
CA ALA A 12 16.37 6.95 -4.27
C ALA A 12 16.48 6.41 -5.70
N THR A 13 17.37 5.44 -5.87
CA THR A 13 17.63 4.82 -7.18
C THR A 13 16.41 4.05 -7.67
N LYS A 14 16.34 3.78 -8.98
CA LYS A 14 15.33 2.88 -9.55
C LYS A 14 15.29 1.52 -8.83
N SER A 15 16.46 0.94 -8.53
CA SER A 15 16.55 -0.33 -7.79
C SER A 15 16.02 -0.22 -6.36
N TYR A 16 16.22 0.92 -5.68
CA TYR A 16 15.62 1.18 -4.37
C TYR A 16 14.09 1.13 -4.44
N PHE A 17 13.47 1.84 -5.40
CA PHE A 17 12.01 1.85 -5.54
C PHE A 17 11.44 0.49 -5.93
N GLN A 18 12.10 -0.22 -6.84
CA GLN A 18 11.71 -1.59 -7.21
C GLN A 18 11.78 -2.55 -6.03
N ARG A 19 12.83 -2.44 -5.19
CA ARG A 19 12.97 -3.29 -4.00
C ARG A 19 11.92 -2.94 -2.94
N LEU A 20 11.69 -1.66 -2.68
CA LEU A 20 10.65 -1.21 -1.74
C LEU A 20 9.28 -1.71 -2.19
N ARG A 21 8.94 -1.52 -3.47
CA ARG A 21 7.68 -2.00 -4.04
C ARG A 21 7.50 -3.51 -3.85
N SER A 22 8.54 -4.30 -4.16
CA SER A 22 8.50 -5.76 -3.99
C SER A 22 8.23 -6.18 -2.54
N ILE A 23 8.87 -5.51 -1.56
CA ILE A 23 8.64 -5.81 -0.13
C ILE A 23 7.19 -5.49 0.26
N LEU A 24 6.67 -4.34 -0.19
CA LEU A 24 5.31 -3.91 0.12
C LEU A 24 4.26 -4.81 -0.54
N GLU A 25 4.48 -5.25 -1.79
CA GLU A 25 3.59 -6.18 -2.51
C GLU A 25 3.58 -7.59 -1.87
N GLU A 26 4.74 -8.05 -1.39
CA GLU A 26 4.87 -9.31 -0.63
C GLU A 26 4.06 -9.23 0.68
N TRP A 27 4.27 -8.17 1.47
CA TRP A 27 3.50 -7.95 2.71
C TRP A 27 2.00 -7.80 2.47
N ASN A 28 1.59 -7.13 1.40
CA ASN A 28 0.18 -7.02 1.04
C ASN A 28 -0.44 -8.39 0.77
N THR A 29 0.31 -9.30 0.13
CA THR A 29 -0.13 -10.67 -0.13
C THR A 29 -0.40 -11.42 1.18
N ASP A 30 0.49 -11.28 2.16
CA ASP A 30 0.32 -11.89 3.48
C ASP A 30 -0.91 -11.35 4.21
N ILE A 31 -1.12 -10.03 4.18
CA ILE A 31 -2.29 -9.36 4.77
C ILE A 31 -3.60 -9.88 4.16
N PHE A 32 -3.66 -10.04 2.83
CA PHE A 32 -4.84 -10.62 2.19
C PHE A 32 -5.13 -12.05 2.68
N GLY A 33 -4.08 -12.85 2.93
CA GLY A 33 -4.23 -14.15 3.57
C GLY A 33 -4.84 -14.08 4.97
N TYR A 34 -4.46 -13.08 5.77
CA TYR A 34 -5.00 -12.86 7.11
C TYR A 34 -6.46 -12.41 7.12
N PHE A 35 -6.89 -11.58 6.17
CA PHE A 35 -8.31 -11.19 6.06
C PHE A 35 -9.24 -12.38 5.81
N LEU A 36 -8.76 -13.38 5.07
CA LEU A 36 -9.52 -14.58 4.75
C LEU A 36 -9.52 -15.61 5.89
N ASN A 37 -8.69 -15.42 6.92
CA ASN A 37 -8.59 -16.37 8.03
C ASN A 37 -9.70 -16.10 9.07
N PRO A 38 -10.63 -17.04 9.29
CA PRO A 38 -11.71 -16.86 10.26
C PRO A 38 -11.23 -16.89 11.72
N ASN A 39 -10.02 -17.40 11.98
CA ASN A 39 -9.47 -17.51 13.33
C ASN A 39 -8.78 -16.23 13.81
N ILE A 40 -8.59 -15.25 12.94
CA ILE A 40 -7.99 -13.96 13.29
C ILE A 40 -9.12 -12.99 13.67
N SER A 41 -8.94 -12.29 14.80
CA SER A 41 -9.93 -11.35 15.30
C SER A 41 -10.14 -10.16 14.36
N ASP A 42 -11.32 -9.55 14.39
CA ASP A 42 -11.59 -8.36 13.57
C ASP A 42 -10.73 -7.15 14.01
N GLN A 43 -10.33 -7.11 15.27
CA GLN A 43 -9.40 -6.09 15.78
C GLN A 43 -8.00 -6.24 15.16
N ASP A 44 -7.47 -7.46 15.12
CA ASP A 44 -6.17 -7.74 14.48
C ASP A 44 -6.24 -7.47 12.98
N LYS A 45 -7.33 -7.90 12.31
CA LYS A 45 -7.58 -7.56 10.91
C LYS A 45 -7.66 -6.05 10.70
N SER A 46 -8.20 -5.29 11.65
CA SER A 46 -8.24 -3.82 11.55
C SER A 46 -6.84 -3.21 11.57
N ILE A 47 -5.90 -3.77 12.34
CA ILE A 47 -4.49 -3.34 12.36
C ILE A 47 -3.82 -3.67 11.02
N ASP A 48 -4.09 -4.86 10.46
CA ASP A 48 -3.56 -5.26 9.16
C ASP A 48 -4.13 -4.39 8.02
N ALA A 49 -5.39 -3.96 8.10
CA ALA A 49 -5.98 -3.03 7.15
C ALA A 49 -5.35 -1.62 7.21
N ASP A 50 -4.94 -1.18 8.39
CA ASP A 50 -4.12 0.03 8.55
C ASP A 50 -2.77 -0.09 7.84
N THR A 51 -2.10 -1.23 8.03
CA THR A 51 -0.83 -1.54 7.38
C THR A 51 -0.98 -1.61 5.86
N LEU A 52 -2.04 -2.25 5.34
CA LEU A 52 -2.32 -2.36 3.92
C LEU A 52 -2.49 -0.98 3.26
N ARG A 53 -3.21 -0.08 3.92
CA ARG A 53 -3.38 1.31 3.47
C ARG A 53 -2.04 2.03 3.38
N ASP A 54 -1.22 1.93 4.42
CA ASP A 54 0.08 2.60 4.48
C ASP A 54 1.03 2.06 3.41
N ASN A 55 0.99 0.74 3.14
CA ASN A 55 1.74 0.11 2.07
C ASN A 55 1.34 0.68 0.69
N TYR A 56 0.05 0.78 0.38
CA TYR A 56 -0.38 1.35 -0.91
C TYR A 56 -0.04 2.84 -1.04
N TYR A 57 -0.17 3.62 0.04
CA TYR A 57 0.32 5.00 0.06
C TYR A 57 1.82 5.07 -0.27
N ASN A 58 2.62 4.21 0.36
CA ASN A 58 4.06 4.14 0.13
C ASN A 58 4.41 3.71 -1.31
N ILE A 59 3.67 2.78 -1.90
CA ILE A 59 3.83 2.37 -3.31
C ILE A 59 3.54 3.55 -4.24
N ILE A 60 2.44 4.27 -4.04
CA ILE A 60 2.06 5.44 -4.85
C ILE A 60 3.11 6.54 -4.74
N SER A 61 3.47 6.92 -3.51
CA SER A 61 4.45 7.98 -3.24
C SER A 61 5.82 7.66 -3.83
N SER A 62 6.25 6.40 -3.70
CA SER A 62 7.50 5.90 -4.28
C SER A 62 7.48 5.92 -5.81
N SER A 63 6.38 5.46 -6.42
CA SER A 63 6.22 5.44 -7.88
C SER A 63 6.22 6.85 -8.47
N TYR A 64 5.57 7.79 -7.80
CA TYR A 64 5.62 9.20 -8.17
C TYR A 64 7.04 9.79 -8.06
N THR A 65 7.75 9.44 -6.99
CA THR A 65 9.11 9.94 -6.74
C THR A 65 10.14 9.38 -7.74
N GLU A 66 9.96 8.12 -8.15
CA GLU A 66 10.72 7.48 -9.23
C GLU A 66 10.50 8.17 -10.59
N GLY A 67 9.35 8.84 -10.75
CA GLY A 67 8.96 9.50 -12.00
C GLY A 67 8.12 8.60 -12.92
N GLN A 68 7.39 7.63 -12.37
CA GLN A 68 6.41 6.86 -13.14
C GLN A 68 5.26 7.75 -13.63
N TYR A 69 4.68 7.38 -14.77
CA TYR A 69 3.55 8.10 -15.35
C TYR A 69 2.25 7.80 -14.58
N PRO A 70 1.25 8.72 -14.60
CA PRO A 70 -0.01 8.52 -13.90
C PRO A 70 -0.71 7.20 -14.22
N GLU A 71 -0.65 6.73 -15.46
CA GLU A 71 -1.26 5.47 -15.91
C GLU A 71 -0.67 4.25 -15.18
N GLN A 72 0.59 4.35 -14.74
CA GLN A 72 1.27 3.30 -13.97
C GLN A 72 0.97 3.38 -12.47
N ILE A 73 0.56 4.56 -11.99
CA ILE A 73 0.23 4.82 -10.58
C ILE A 73 -1.25 4.50 -10.30
N ASN A 74 -2.14 4.82 -11.25
CA ASN A 74 -3.60 4.71 -11.12
C ASN A 74 -4.10 3.38 -10.53
N PRO A 75 -3.62 2.20 -10.95
CA PRO A 75 -4.08 0.94 -10.36
C PRO A 75 -3.86 0.84 -8.83
N ASN A 76 -2.86 1.54 -8.29
CA ASN A 76 -2.60 1.56 -6.85
C ASN A 76 -3.56 2.49 -6.09
N LEU A 77 -4.21 3.46 -6.76
CA LEU A 77 -5.22 4.31 -6.14
C LEU A 77 -6.48 3.52 -5.81
N ASP A 78 -6.93 2.65 -6.72
CA ASP A 78 -8.07 1.77 -6.46
C ASP A 78 -7.80 0.83 -5.29
N ASN A 79 -6.58 0.28 -5.23
CA ASN A 79 -6.14 -0.56 -4.12
C ASN A 79 -6.05 0.22 -2.79
N LEU A 80 -5.61 1.47 -2.82
CA LEU A 80 -5.60 2.34 -1.65
C LEU A 80 -7.02 2.62 -1.15
N ILE A 81 -7.96 2.89 -2.05
CA ILE A 81 -9.38 3.08 -1.71
C ILE A 81 -9.95 1.80 -1.08
N PHE A 82 -9.68 0.64 -1.67
CA PHE A 82 -10.07 -0.64 -1.09
C PHE A 82 -9.54 -0.82 0.34
N ALA A 83 -8.26 -0.53 0.57
CA ALA A 83 -7.66 -0.65 1.91
C ALA A 83 -8.32 0.31 2.93
N TYR A 84 -8.65 1.53 2.51
CA TYR A 84 -9.40 2.49 3.32
C TYR A 84 -10.79 1.98 3.70
N GLU A 85 -11.56 1.47 2.74
CA GLU A 85 -12.89 0.93 3.00
C GLU A 85 -12.83 -0.31 3.89
N LYS A 86 -11.84 -1.20 3.68
CA LYS A 86 -11.65 -2.38 4.51
C LYS A 86 -11.32 -2.02 5.96
N LYS A 87 -10.43 -1.05 6.16
CA LYS A 87 -10.15 -0.50 7.50
C LYS A 87 -11.42 0.06 8.13
N ARG A 88 -12.18 0.86 7.38
CA ARG A 88 -13.42 1.46 7.85
C ARG A 88 -14.42 0.38 8.30
N GLU A 89 -14.65 -0.63 7.48
CA GLU A 89 -15.51 -1.79 7.79
C GLU A 89 -15.08 -2.47 9.10
N LEU A 90 -13.82 -2.86 9.21
CA LEU A 90 -13.28 -3.59 10.37
C LEU A 90 -13.26 -2.72 11.64
N SER A 91 -12.99 -1.43 11.51
CA SER A 91 -13.04 -0.49 12.63
C SER A 91 -14.47 -0.36 13.19
N ILE A 92 -15.49 -0.28 12.33
CA ILE A 92 -16.89 -0.23 12.74
C ILE A 92 -17.27 -1.51 13.48
N ILE A 93 -16.84 -2.67 12.99
CA ILE A 93 -17.11 -3.96 13.65
C ILE A 93 -16.40 -4.02 15.01
N SER A 94 -15.10 -3.71 15.06
CA SER A 94 -14.31 -3.81 16.29
C SER A 94 -14.76 -2.87 17.42
N TYR A 95 -15.25 -1.66 17.11
CA TYR A 95 -15.70 -0.68 18.10
C TYR A 95 -17.23 -0.62 18.25
N GLY A 96 -17.98 -1.21 17.33
CA GLY A 96 -19.44 -1.23 17.31
C GLY A 96 -20.08 -2.52 17.85
N SER A 97 -19.29 -3.57 18.08
CA SER A 97 -19.74 -4.78 18.78
C SER A 97 -19.82 -4.55 20.30
N ASN A 98 -20.84 -3.81 20.73
CA ASN A 98 -21.35 -3.84 22.11
C ASN A 98 -22.61 -4.71 22.18
#